data_AF-A0A3B0XN92-F1
#
_entry.id   AF-A0A3B0XN92-F1
#
_cell.length_a   1.000
_cell.length_b   1.000
_cell.length_c   1.000
_cell.angle_alpha   90.00
_cell.angle_beta   90.00
_cell.angle_gamma   90.00
#
_symmetry.space_group_name_H-M   'P 1'
#
loop_
_entity.id
_entity.type
_entity.pdbx_description
1 polymer ?
#
loop_
_entity_poly.entity_id
_entity_poly.type
_entity_poly.pdbx_seq_one_letter_code
_entity_poly.pdbx_strand_id
1 'polypeptide(L)'
;MSIKFNLLMASFIVYVSLCSPLSADQAAYIVKSQAIKVEGILKSKKNVRFLCELCGETKSQLVRIKSVSAADVNYQNMWEVSVNGEGIDLAYTYINVNGRWVNLARYVHEKVDSVSEFLSEKHL
;
A
#
# COMPACT_ATOMS: atom_id res chain seq x y z
N MET A 1 -62.25 0.94 14.36
CA MET A 1 -60.80 1.10 14.61
C MET A 1 -60.08 0.48 13.41
N SER A 2 -59.87 1.26 12.35
CA SER A 2 -59.25 0.78 11.10
C SER A 2 -57.82 1.28 11.04
N ILE A 3 -56.89 0.33 10.98
CA ILE A 3 -55.45 0.50 11.07
C ILE A 3 -54.95 1.14 9.77
N LYS A 4 -54.29 2.31 9.88
CA LYS A 4 -53.56 2.96 8.79
C LYS A 4 -52.33 2.09 8.47
N PHE A 5 -52.40 1.31 7.40
CA PHE A 5 -51.34 0.37 7.02
C PHE A 5 -50.87 0.67 5.60
N ASN A 6 -50.25 1.83 5.37
CA ASN A 6 -49.59 2.18 4.12
C ASN A 6 -48.72 3.43 4.35
N LEU A 7 -47.52 3.29 4.94
CA LEU A 7 -46.38 4.22 4.73
C LEU A 7 -45.09 3.84 5.50
N LEU A 8 -44.83 2.55 5.78
CA LEU A 8 -43.65 2.12 6.55
C LEU A 8 -42.84 1.03 5.82
N MET A 9 -42.71 1.15 4.50
CA MET A 9 -41.89 0.25 3.67
C MET A 9 -41.07 1.06 2.66
N ALA A 10 -40.40 2.12 3.11
CA ALA A 10 -39.55 2.94 2.24
C ALA A 10 -38.30 3.52 2.91
N SER A 11 -37.89 3.02 4.08
CA SER A 11 -36.83 3.69 4.87
C SER A 11 -35.79 2.75 5.47
N PHE A 12 -35.42 1.64 4.81
CA PHE A 12 -34.38 0.75 5.35
C PHE A 12 -33.35 0.19 4.34
N ILE A 13 -33.33 0.64 3.08
CA ILE A 13 -32.46 0.03 2.03
C ILE A 13 -31.37 0.98 1.49
N VAL A 14 -31.26 2.23 1.98
CA VAL A 14 -30.40 3.25 1.32
C VAL A 14 -29.01 3.45 1.97
N TYR A 15 -28.65 2.76 3.07
CA TYR A 15 -27.45 3.17 3.84
C TYR A 15 -26.20 2.28 3.76
N VAL A 16 -26.18 1.18 2.97
CA VAL A 16 -25.11 0.15 3.12
C VAL A 16 -23.98 0.18 2.08
N SER A 17 -24.01 0.97 1.00
CA SER A 17 -23.20 0.59 -0.18
C SER A 17 -22.11 1.57 -0.67
N LEU A 18 -21.57 2.46 0.17
CA LEU A 18 -20.42 3.31 -0.21
C LEU A 18 -19.11 2.96 0.52
N CYS A 19 -18.99 1.76 1.09
CA CYS A 19 -17.67 1.21 1.38
C CYS A 19 -17.08 0.66 0.08
N SER A 20 -16.45 1.54 -0.70
CA SER A 20 -15.46 1.07 -1.67
C SER A 20 -14.43 0.24 -0.89
N PRO A 21 -14.06 -0.96 -1.34
CA PRO A 21 -12.94 -1.64 -0.75
C PRO A 21 -11.73 -0.72 -0.90
N LEU A 22 -11.31 -0.09 0.20
CA LEU A 22 -9.94 0.39 0.32
C LEU A 22 -9.11 -0.83 -0.05
N SER A 23 -8.38 -0.75 -1.16
CA SER A 23 -7.48 -1.81 -1.60
C SER A 23 -6.35 -1.85 -0.59
N ALA A 24 -6.58 -2.58 0.49
CA ALA A 24 -5.63 -2.75 1.57
C ALA A 24 -4.56 -3.75 1.12
N ASP A 25 -3.31 -3.38 1.38
CA ASP A 25 -2.13 -4.22 1.36
C ASP A 25 -2.00 -5.14 0.14
N GLN A 26 -1.57 -4.58 -0.99
CA GLN A 26 -1.28 -5.38 -2.18
C GLN A 26 0.03 -6.16 -2.04
N ALA A 27 1.00 -5.62 -1.28
CA ALA A 27 2.30 -6.24 -1.07
C ALA A 27 2.93 -5.85 0.28
N ALA A 28 2.13 -5.76 1.36
CA ALA A 28 2.64 -5.52 2.72
C ALA A 28 3.35 -6.76 3.32
N TYR A 29 2.88 -7.95 2.94
CA TYR A 29 3.46 -9.22 3.37
C TYR A 29 3.99 -9.99 2.17
N ILE A 30 5.25 -10.42 2.25
CA ILE A 30 5.98 -11.11 1.18
C ILE A 30 6.72 -12.33 1.72
N VAL A 31 7.21 -13.22 0.87
CA VAL A 31 7.99 -14.38 1.37
C VAL A 31 9.37 -13.93 1.87
N LYS A 32 9.94 -14.68 2.82
CA LYS A 32 11.22 -14.36 3.47
C LYS A 32 12.35 -13.98 2.50
N SER A 33 12.50 -14.71 1.39
CA SER A 33 13.55 -14.43 0.41
C SER A 33 13.39 -13.05 -0.25
N GLN A 34 12.16 -12.63 -0.53
CA GLN A 34 11.84 -11.30 -1.03
C GLN A 34 12.09 -10.25 0.05
N ALA A 35 11.65 -10.49 1.29
CA ALA A 35 11.86 -9.57 2.41
C ALA A 35 13.35 -9.26 2.64
N ILE A 36 14.22 -10.28 2.62
CA ILE A 36 15.68 -10.10 2.74
C ILE A 36 16.23 -9.28 1.55
N LYS A 37 15.78 -9.57 0.33
CA LYS A 37 16.20 -8.82 -0.87
C LYS A 37 15.80 -7.34 -0.77
N VAL A 38 14.56 -7.08 -0.37
CA VAL A 38 13.99 -5.73 -0.22
C VAL A 38 14.72 -4.97 0.89
N GLU A 39 14.96 -5.62 2.02
CA GLU A 39 15.73 -5.03 3.12
C GLU A 39 17.12 -4.60 2.66
N GLY A 40 17.83 -5.47 1.91
CA GLY A 40 19.14 -5.16 1.33
C GLY A 40 19.10 -3.99 0.35
N ILE A 41 18.08 -3.94 -0.52
CA ILE A 41 17.87 -2.81 -1.44
C ILE A 41 17.67 -1.52 -0.64
N LEU A 42 16.77 -1.49 0.33
CA LEU A 42 16.41 -0.29 1.09
C LEU A 42 17.57 0.20 1.97
N LYS A 43 18.38 -0.70 2.56
CA LYS A 43 19.61 -0.34 3.30
C LYS A 43 20.61 0.43 2.44
N SER A 44 20.58 0.27 1.11
CA SER A 44 21.44 1.03 0.18
C SER A 44 20.86 2.40 -0.23
N LYS A 45 19.62 2.71 0.14
CA LYS A 45 18.94 3.95 -0.25
C LYS A 45 18.98 4.98 0.88
N LYS A 46 19.02 6.26 0.50
CA LYS A 46 18.91 7.37 1.47
C LYS A 46 17.46 7.71 1.80
N ASN A 47 16.58 7.60 0.81
CA ASN A 47 15.18 7.99 0.91
C ASN A 47 14.29 7.00 0.13
N VAL A 48 13.03 6.94 0.52
CA VAL A 48 11.93 6.34 -0.25
C VAL A 48 10.83 7.38 -0.46
N ARG A 49 9.94 7.13 -1.42
CA ARG A 49 8.68 7.86 -1.55
C ARG A 49 7.50 6.92 -1.31
N PHE A 50 6.51 7.37 -0.56
CA PHE A 50 5.24 6.66 -0.38
C PHE A 50 4.14 7.33 -1.17
N LEU A 51 3.32 6.55 -1.88
CA LEU A 51 2.14 7.02 -2.60
C LEU A 51 1.13 5.89 -2.76
N CYS A 52 -0.08 6.07 -2.23
CA CYS A 52 -1.23 5.21 -2.48
C CYS A 52 -2.18 5.86 -3.51
N GLU A 53 -1.96 5.59 -4.80
CA GLU A 53 -2.82 6.09 -5.89
C GLU A 53 -4.29 5.64 -5.73
N LEU A 54 -4.50 4.42 -5.22
CA LEU A 54 -5.83 3.85 -5.01
C LEU A 54 -6.56 4.45 -3.80
N CYS A 55 -5.84 5.13 -2.91
CA CYS A 55 -6.40 5.85 -1.77
C CYS A 55 -6.84 7.28 -2.15
N GLY A 56 -6.65 7.69 -3.41
CA GLY A 56 -6.91 9.05 -3.88
C GLY A 56 -5.77 10.04 -3.61
N GLU A 57 -4.60 9.55 -3.18
CA GLU A 57 -3.43 10.41 -3.01
C GLU A 57 -2.91 10.87 -4.38
N THR A 58 -2.60 12.17 -4.48
CA THR A 58 -2.08 12.76 -5.72
C THR A 58 -0.60 13.09 -5.64
N LYS A 59 -0.03 13.13 -4.44
CA LYS A 59 1.35 13.54 -4.15
C LYS A 59 2.01 12.54 -3.22
N SER A 60 3.24 12.19 -3.56
CA SER A 60 4.03 11.24 -2.80
C SER A 60 4.75 11.92 -1.63
N GLN A 61 4.90 11.20 -0.53
CA GLN A 61 5.65 11.66 0.63
C GLN A 61 7.11 11.16 0.56
N LEU A 62 8.07 12.08 0.58
CA LEU A 62 9.49 11.73 0.68
C LEU A 62 9.88 11.43 2.13
N VAL A 63 10.38 10.22 2.38
CA VAL A 63 10.81 9.79 3.72
C VAL A 63 12.29 9.43 3.70
N ARG A 64 13.04 9.98 4.65
CA ARG A 64 14.44 9.62 4.89
C ARG A 64 14.51 8.30 5.65
N ILE A 65 15.33 7.39 5.15
CA ILE A 65 15.55 6.09 5.79
C ILE A 65 16.58 6.28 6.92
N LYS A 66 16.20 5.92 8.14
CA LYS A 66 17.05 5.85 9.33
C LYS A 66 17.33 4.40 9.72
N SER A 67 16.33 3.54 9.57
CA SER A 67 16.45 2.10 9.80
C SER A 67 15.59 1.32 8.81
N VAL A 68 16.00 0.08 8.54
CA VAL A 68 15.25 -0.90 7.76
C VAL A 68 15.37 -2.24 8.46
N SER A 69 14.26 -2.97 8.55
CA SER A 69 14.22 -4.31 9.11
C SER A 69 13.30 -5.20 8.29
N ALA A 70 13.55 -6.51 8.31
CA ALA A 70 12.61 -7.53 7.84
C ALA A 70 12.33 -8.51 8.98
N ALA A 71 11.06 -8.82 9.24
CA ALA A 71 10.64 -9.69 10.33
C ALA A 71 9.52 -10.64 9.92
N ASP A 72 9.49 -11.80 10.55
CA ASP A 72 8.40 -12.77 10.42
C ASP A 72 7.13 -12.23 11.12
N VAL A 73 5.99 -12.25 10.43
CA VAL A 73 4.72 -11.76 10.99
C VAL A 73 3.93 -12.85 11.73
N ASN A 74 4.54 -14.01 11.95
CA ASN A 74 3.95 -15.20 12.57
C ASN A 74 2.67 -15.69 11.88
N TYR A 75 2.57 -15.45 10.57
CA TYR A 75 1.42 -15.83 9.76
C TYR A 75 1.87 -16.34 8.39
N GLN A 76 1.48 -17.57 8.06
CA GLN A 76 1.72 -18.19 6.74
C GLN A 76 3.18 -18.11 6.20
N ASN A 77 4.19 -18.10 7.08
CA ASN A 77 5.60 -17.89 6.72
C ASN A 77 5.86 -16.58 5.94
N MET A 78 5.00 -15.59 6.16
CA MET A 78 5.10 -14.29 5.55
C MET A 78 5.95 -13.35 6.39
N TRP A 79 6.56 -12.41 5.71
CA TRP A 79 7.48 -11.44 6.27
C TRP A 79 7.04 -10.04 5.89
N GLU A 80 7.23 -9.11 6.81
CA GLU A 80 7.02 -7.68 6.60
C GLU A 80 8.38 -6.99 6.56
N VAL A 81 8.50 -5.98 5.69
CA VAL A 81 9.63 -5.06 5.71
C VAL A 81 9.16 -3.75 6.33
N SER A 82 10.00 -3.18 7.20
CA SER A 82 9.70 -1.92 7.86
C SER A 82 10.77 -0.87 7.53
N VAL A 83 10.34 0.37 7.36
CA VAL A 83 11.21 1.55 7.27
C VAL A 83 10.95 2.41 8.49
N ASN A 84 12.01 2.76 9.23
CA ASN A 84 11.90 3.56 10.46
C ASN A 84 10.99 2.94 11.54
N GLY A 85 10.81 1.62 11.53
CA GLY A 85 9.94 0.90 12.48
C GLY A 85 8.48 0.78 12.04
N GLU A 86 8.11 1.35 10.89
CA GLU A 86 6.77 1.24 10.31
C GLU A 86 6.79 0.22 9.16
N GLY A 87 5.90 -0.77 9.21
CA GLY A 87 5.66 -1.70 8.11
C GLY A 87 5.28 -0.96 6.84
N ILE A 88 5.79 -1.41 5.69
CA ILE A 88 5.53 -0.77 4.40
C ILE A 88 4.82 -1.72 3.44
N ASP A 89 3.90 -1.19 2.64
CA ASP A 89 3.40 -1.87 1.45
C ASP A 89 4.34 -1.56 0.27
N LEU A 90 4.94 -2.60 -0.30
CA LEU A 90 5.83 -2.46 -1.46
C LEU A 90 5.12 -1.90 -2.69
N ALA A 91 3.80 -2.09 -2.81
CA ALA A 91 2.98 -1.56 -3.90
C ALA A 91 2.86 -0.03 -3.85
N TYR A 92 3.03 0.57 -2.67
CA TYR A 92 2.95 2.02 -2.46
C TYR A 92 4.30 2.65 -2.14
N THR A 93 5.38 1.87 -2.24
CA THR A 93 6.75 2.32 -1.96
C THR A 93 7.53 2.50 -3.26
N TYR A 94 8.22 3.63 -3.39
CA TYR A 94 9.04 3.96 -4.55
C TYR A 94 10.49 4.24 -4.14
N ILE A 95 11.43 3.70 -4.91
CA ILE A 95 12.87 3.87 -4.72
C ILE A 95 13.50 4.62 -5.89
N ASN A 96 14.54 5.40 -5.62
CA ASN A 96 15.29 6.05 -6.68
C ASN A 96 16.31 5.07 -7.29
N VAL A 97 16.21 4.87 -8.60
CA VAL A 97 17.14 4.09 -9.43
C VAL A 97 17.57 5.00 -10.58
N ASN A 98 18.83 5.42 -10.58
CA ASN A 98 19.42 6.27 -11.62
C ASN A 98 18.60 7.54 -11.93
N GLY A 99 18.11 8.21 -10.89
CA GLY A 99 17.30 9.44 -11.03
C GLY A 99 15.81 9.22 -11.20
N ARG A 100 15.36 7.98 -11.45
CA ARG A 100 13.93 7.65 -11.64
C ARG A 100 13.35 6.99 -10.39
N TRP A 101 12.15 7.38 -10.00
CA TRP A 101 11.40 6.75 -8.91
C TRP A 101 10.62 5.55 -9.41
N VAL A 102 11.03 4.35 -9.02
CA VAL A 102 10.50 3.06 -9.47
C VAL A 102 9.73 2.40 -8.33
N ASN A 103 8.56 1.83 -8.64
CA ASN A 103 7.76 1.06 -7.70
C ASN A 103 8.53 -0.15 -7.18
N LEU A 104 8.60 -0.30 -5.86
CA LEU A 104 9.45 -1.29 -5.20
C LEU A 104 8.94 -2.71 -5.44
N ALA A 105 7.62 -2.95 -5.36
CA ALA A 105 7.02 -4.24 -5.69
C ALA A 105 7.38 -4.66 -7.12
N ARG A 106 7.20 -3.78 -8.11
CA ARG A 106 7.59 -4.05 -9.51
C ARG A 106 9.09 -4.32 -9.66
N TYR A 107 9.93 -3.56 -8.96
CA TYR A 107 11.38 -3.73 -8.99
C TYR A 107 11.84 -5.10 -8.47
N VAL A 108 11.12 -5.68 -7.52
CA VAL A 108 11.42 -7.03 -7.00
C VAL A 108 10.59 -8.14 -7.64
N HIS A 109 9.76 -7.81 -8.64
CA HIS A 109 8.86 -8.69 -9.38
C HIS A 109 7.68 -9.24 -8.58
N GLU A 110 7.19 -8.49 -7.58
CA GLU A 110 5.88 -8.76 -6.99
C GLU A 110 4.75 -8.46 -7.97
N LYS A 111 3.69 -9.28 -7.89
CA LYS A 111 2.44 -9.03 -8.61
C LYS A 111 1.64 -8.01 -7.82
N VAL A 112 1.49 -6.84 -8.40
CA VAL A 112 0.64 -5.74 -7.90
C VAL A 112 -0.21 -5.25 -9.07
N ASP A 113 -1.35 -4.63 -8.77
CA ASP A 113 -2.32 -4.19 -9.78
C ASP A 113 -2.71 -2.74 -9.53
N SER A 114 -3.00 -2.02 -10.62
CA SER A 114 -3.53 -0.64 -10.54
C SER A 114 -2.64 0.36 -9.79
N VAL A 115 -1.33 0.09 -9.73
CA VAL A 115 -0.30 1.02 -9.25
C VAL A 115 0.70 1.33 -10.35
N SER A 116 1.09 2.60 -10.45
CA SER A 116 2.04 3.12 -11.42
C SER A 116 3.43 2.52 -11.18
N GLU A 117 4.06 2.04 -12.25
CA GLU A 117 5.44 1.53 -12.21
C GLU A 117 6.45 2.63 -11.84
N PHE A 118 6.16 3.89 -12.20
CA PHE A 118 7.04 5.02 -11.97
C PHE A 118 6.30 6.24 -11.45
N LEU A 119 6.94 7.03 -10.59
CA LEU A 119 6.46 8.38 -10.31
C LEU A 119 6.84 9.34 -11.43
N SER A 120 5.95 10.29 -11.70
CA SER A 120 6.15 11.40 -12.64
C SER A 120 6.12 12.73 -11.88
N GLU A 121 6.48 13.84 -12.52
CA GLU A 121 6.52 15.18 -11.90
C GLU A 121 5.22 15.57 -11.16
N LYS A 122 4.06 15.14 -11.68
CA LYS A 122 2.78 15.39 -11.01
C LYS A 122 2.70 14.76 -9.61
N HIS A 123 3.44 13.68 -9.35
CA HIS A 123 3.45 12.97 -8.07
C HIS A 123 4.54 13.45 -7.10
N LEU A 124 5.54 14.19 -7.57
CA LEU A 124 6.72 14.56 -6.77
C LEU A 124 6.47 15.72 -5.80
#